data_AF-A0A8T5RN53-F1
#
_entry.id   AF-A0A8T5RN53-F1
#
_cell.length_a   1.000
_cell.length_b   1.000
_cell.length_c   1.000
_cell.angle_alpha   90.00
_cell.angle_beta   90.00
_cell.angle_gamma   90.00
#
_symmetry.space_group_name_H-M   'P 1'
#
loop_
_entity.id
_entity.type
_entity.pdbx_description
1 polymer ?
#
loop_
_entity_poly.entity_id
_entity_poly.type
_entity_poly.pdbx_seq_one_letter_code
_entity_poly.pdbx_strand_id
1 'polypeptide(L)'
;MLRLSPTEIYNDFKKKKINKNKASELLISIIENPLELDNHERNLCIKLIRIIDSKEKNIFFFLENLLISDINELVRGNAAVALIKNFSDYALEPIKWALQYEKSETSIELIIKALEKTDNLKLKSLLKRVEYVVFEGKIFFPYGTHQNMNLSS
;
A
#
# COMPACT_ATOMS: atom_id res chain seq x y z
N MET A 1 16.12 17.15 -18.72
CA MET A 1 16.45 16.61 -17.39
C MET A 1 16.46 15.09 -17.53
N LEU A 2 17.55 14.40 -17.18
CA LEU A 2 17.62 12.94 -17.26
C LEU A 2 16.71 12.34 -16.19
N ARG A 3 15.56 11.79 -16.61
CA ARG A 3 14.65 11.06 -15.73
C ARG A 3 15.18 9.65 -15.57
N LEU A 4 15.63 9.31 -14.36
CA LEU A 4 15.96 7.92 -14.02
C LEU A 4 14.65 7.14 -13.91
N SER A 5 14.57 5.99 -14.58
CA SER A 5 13.45 5.06 -14.45
C SER A 5 13.43 4.41 -13.06
N PRO A 6 12.26 3.93 -12.59
CA PRO A 6 12.17 3.23 -11.29
C PRO A 6 13.15 2.05 -11.18
N THR A 7 13.36 1.32 -12.27
CA THR A 7 14.28 0.20 -12.34
C THR A 7 15.74 0.63 -12.22
N GLU A 8 16.13 1.75 -12.82
CA GLU A 8 17.49 2.30 -12.69
C GLU A 8 17.77 2.72 -11.24
N ILE A 9 16.82 3.40 -10.59
CA ILE A 9 16.94 3.77 -9.18
C ILE A 9 17.14 2.53 -8.30
N TYR A 10 16.34 1.48 -8.53
CA TYR A 10 16.47 0.24 -7.78
C TYR A 10 17.81 -0.47 -8.04
N ASN A 11 18.30 -0.44 -9.28
CA ASN A 11 19.61 -1.00 -9.61
C ASN A 11 20.75 -0.23 -8.93
N ASP A 12 20.67 1.10 -8.86
CA ASP A 12 21.64 1.91 -8.15
C ASP A 12 21.61 1.67 -6.64
N PHE A 13 20.43 1.45 -6.06
CA PHE A 13 20.30 0.98 -4.68
C PHE A 13 20.95 -0.39 -4.48
N LYS A 14 20.66 -1.38 -5.35
CA LYS A 14 21.27 -2.72 -5.28
C LYS A 14 22.79 -2.70 -5.39
N LYS A 15 23.32 -1.80 -6.23
CA LYS A 15 24.77 -1.57 -6.41
C LYS A 15 25.37 -0.69 -5.30
N LYS A 16 24.59 -0.31 -4.28
CA LYS A 16 24.99 0.56 -3.16
C LYS A 16 25.52 1.94 -3.58
N LYS A 17 25.15 2.42 -4.78
CA LYS A 17 25.49 3.78 -5.24
C LYS A 17 24.65 4.84 -4.53
N ILE A 18 23.43 4.49 -4.17
CA ILE A 18 22.52 5.29 -3.35
C ILE A 18 22.03 4.46 -2.17
N ASN A 19 21.74 5.10 -1.05
CA ASN A 19 21.18 4.43 0.13
C ASN A 19 19.66 4.25 0.01
N LYS A 20 19.07 3.49 0.94
CA LYS A 20 17.63 3.19 0.95
C LYS A 20 16.77 4.46 1.00
N ASN A 21 17.16 5.46 1.80
CA ASN A 21 16.40 6.70 1.97
C ASN A 21 16.36 7.47 0.64
N LYS A 22 17.52 7.65 0.02
CA LYS A 22 17.64 8.36 -1.25
C LYS A 22 16.90 7.64 -2.38
N ALA A 23 16.96 6.31 -2.43
CA ALA A 23 16.23 5.53 -3.42
C ALA A 23 14.72 5.70 -3.26
N SER A 24 14.20 5.62 -2.03
CA SER A 24 12.77 5.85 -1.75
C SER A 24 12.33 7.27 -2.09
N GLU A 25 13.12 8.30 -1.75
CA GLU A 25 12.84 9.70 -2.11
C GLU A 25 12.76 9.90 -3.63
N LEU A 26 13.69 9.31 -4.39
CA LEU A 26 13.66 9.41 -5.85
C LEU A 26 12.41 8.72 -6.42
N LEU A 27 12.03 7.54 -5.92
CA LEU A 27 10.80 6.86 -6.33
C LEU A 27 9.54 7.66 -5.96
N ILE A 28 9.52 8.33 -4.81
CA ILE A 28 8.42 9.24 -4.42
C ILE A 28 8.33 10.40 -5.40
N SER A 29 9.46 11.06 -5.71
CA SER A 29 9.47 12.21 -6.64
C SER A 29 8.97 11.84 -8.04
N ILE A 30 9.16 10.59 -8.45
CA ILE A 30 8.57 10.04 -9.67
C ILE A 30 7.05 9.94 -9.53
N ILE A 31 6.52 9.32 -8.47
CA ILE A 31 5.06 9.16 -8.28
C ILE A 31 4.33 10.50 -8.19
N GLU A 32 4.94 11.51 -7.57
CA GLU A 32 4.37 12.85 -7.39
C GLU A 32 4.33 13.70 -8.66
N ASN A 33 4.88 13.21 -9.78
CA ASN A 33 4.79 13.87 -11.08
C ASN A 33 3.80 13.14 -12.02
N PRO A 34 2.48 13.37 -11.86
CA PRO A 34 1.43 12.61 -12.55
C PRO A 34 1.34 12.89 -14.05
N LEU A 35 1.94 13.99 -14.54
CA LEU A 35 1.92 14.34 -15.97
C LEU A 35 2.76 13.40 -16.84
N GLU A 36 3.56 12.55 -16.19
CA GLU A 36 4.60 11.79 -16.85
C GLU A 36 4.59 10.29 -16.52
N LEU A 37 3.66 9.81 -15.69
CA LEU A 37 3.54 8.41 -15.30
C LEU A 37 2.13 7.87 -15.48
N ASP A 38 2.05 6.67 -16.03
CA ASP A 38 0.86 5.85 -15.93
C ASP A 38 0.77 5.17 -14.54
N ASN A 39 -0.40 4.61 -14.23
CA ASN A 39 -0.62 3.90 -12.97
C ASN A 39 0.23 2.62 -12.84
N HIS A 40 0.72 2.03 -13.93
CA HIS A 40 1.57 0.85 -13.88
C HIS A 40 2.95 1.19 -13.31
N GLU A 41 3.57 2.27 -13.79
CA GLU A 41 4.85 2.77 -13.28
C GLU A 41 4.73 3.26 -11.84
N ARG A 42 3.64 3.94 -11.47
CA ARG A 42 3.38 4.34 -10.07
C ARG A 42 3.33 3.14 -9.14
N ASN A 43 2.62 2.08 -9.54
CA ASN A 43 2.55 0.83 -8.78
C ASN A 43 3.91 0.12 -8.70
N LEU A 44 4.75 0.19 -9.74
CA LEU A 44 6.11 -0.30 -9.69
C LEU A 44 6.93 0.46 -8.65
N CYS A 45 6.87 1.80 -8.63
CA CYS A 45 7.54 2.61 -7.62
C CYS A 45 7.13 2.22 -6.20
N ILE A 46 5.84 2.06 -5.92
CA ILE A 46 5.34 1.66 -4.60
C ILE A 46 5.86 0.26 -4.21
N LYS A 47 5.86 -0.69 -5.14
CA LYS A 47 6.43 -2.03 -4.91
C LYS A 47 7.93 -1.97 -4.60
N LEU A 48 8.67 -1.09 -5.27
CA LEU A 48 10.10 -0.89 -5.03
C LEU A 48 10.36 -0.19 -3.69
N ILE A 49 9.59 0.84 -3.33
CA ILE A 49 9.61 1.48 -1.99
C ILE A 49 9.40 0.41 -0.92
N ARG A 50 8.42 -0.47 -1.11
CA ARG A 50 8.17 -1.60 -0.21
C ARG A 50 9.39 -2.52 -0.06
N ILE A 51 10.06 -2.87 -1.16
CA ILE A 51 11.24 -3.76 -1.14
C ILE A 51 12.47 -3.10 -0.51
N ILE A 52 12.67 -1.80 -0.78
CA ILE A 52 13.80 -1.02 -0.26
C ILE A 52 13.72 -0.85 1.26
N ASP A 53 12.49 -0.82 1.81
CA ASP A 53 12.21 -0.81 3.24
C ASP A 53 12.91 0.31 4.03
N SER A 54 12.87 1.52 3.46
CA SER A 54 13.22 2.71 4.21
C SER A 54 12.16 3.00 5.27
N LYS A 55 12.60 3.34 6.49
CA LYS A 55 11.76 3.55 7.67
C LYS A 55 11.53 5.03 7.97
N GLU A 56 11.85 5.90 7.00
CA GLU A 56 11.71 7.34 7.17
C GLU A 56 10.23 7.73 7.29
N LYS A 57 9.95 8.67 8.20
CA LYS A 57 8.58 9.09 8.54
C LYS A 57 7.85 9.76 7.36
N ASN A 58 8.58 10.47 6.50
CA ASN A 58 8.03 11.07 5.29
C ASN A 58 7.48 10.00 4.32
N ILE A 59 8.12 8.82 4.23
CA ILE A 59 7.66 7.72 3.38
C ILE A 59 6.36 7.13 3.93
N PHE A 60 6.24 7.01 5.26
CA PHE A 60 4.98 6.62 5.89
C PHE A 60 3.84 7.57 5.48
N PHE A 61 4.02 8.87 5.69
CA PHE A 61 2.98 9.86 5.37
C PHE A 61 2.63 9.89 3.88
N PHE A 62 3.64 9.71 3.02
CA PHE A 62 3.42 9.62 1.59
C PHE A 62 2.52 8.41 1.23
N LEU A 63 2.84 7.22 1.76
CA LEU A 63 2.03 6.02 1.53
C LEU A 63 0.63 6.12 2.15
N GLU A 64 0.50 6.74 3.32
CA GLU A 64 -0.79 7.02 3.97
C GLU A 64 -1.66 7.93 3.10
N ASN A 65 -1.07 9.00 2.56
CA ASN A 65 -1.79 9.89 1.64
C ASN A 65 -2.25 9.14 0.38
N LEU A 66 -1.38 8.33 -0.23
CA LEU A 66 -1.78 7.51 -1.37
C LEU A 66 -2.92 6.55 -1.04
N LEU A 67 -2.88 5.90 0.13
CA LEU A 67 -3.96 5.01 0.57
C LEU A 67 -5.31 5.74 0.68
N ILE A 68 -5.31 6.99 1.17
CA ILE A 68 -6.54 7.72 1.47
C ILE A 68 -7.13 8.41 0.24
N SER A 69 -6.28 9.04 -0.59
CA SER A 69 -6.76 10.03 -1.57
C SER A 69 -6.44 9.70 -3.03
N ASP A 70 -5.69 8.64 -3.33
CA ASP A 70 -5.38 8.33 -4.72
C ASP A 70 -6.63 7.90 -5.50
N ILE A 71 -6.75 8.36 -6.74
CA ILE A 71 -7.89 8.00 -7.60
C ILE A 71 -7.85 6.54 -8.04
N ASN A 72 -6.66 5.93 -8.14
CA ASN A 72 -6.49 4.59 -8.67
C ASN A 72 -6.50 3.53 -7.56
N GLU A 73 -7.41 2.56 -7.64
CA GLU A 73 -7.55 1.55 -6.58
C GLU A 73 -6.32 0.66 -6.39
N LEU A 74 -5.55 0.39 -7.46
CA LEU A 74 -4.33 -0.41 -7.34
C LEU A 74 -3.25 0.37 -6.60
N VAL A 75 -3.15 1.68 -6.83
CA VAL A 75 -2.23 2.55 -6.09
C VAL A 75 -2.58 2.57 -4.61
N ARG A 76 -3.86 2.78 -4.27
CA ARG A 76 -4.34 2.72 -2.87
C ARG A 76 -4.01 1.37 -2.22
N GLY A 77 -4.37 0.26 -2.88
CA GLY A 77 -4.12 -1.09 -2.37
C GLY A 77 -2.63 -1.40 -2.21
N ASN A 78 -1.78 -1.04 -3.18
CA ASN A 78 -0.33 -1.25 -3.04
C ASN A 78 0.29 -0.37 -1.95
N ALA A 79 -0.22 0.85 -1.74
CA ALA A 79 0.22 1.70 -0.64
C ALA A 79 -0.13 1.07 0.72
N ALA A 80 -1.34 0.52 0.86
CA ALA A 80 -1.74 -0.23 2.05
C ALA A 80 -0.83 -1.44 2.32
N VAL A 81 -0.50 -2.21 1.27
CA VAL A 81 0.42 -3.35 1.39
C VAL A 81 1.81 -2.91 1.85
N ALA A 82 2.29 -1.76 1.36
CA ALA A 82 3.57 -1.20 1.79
C ALA A 82 3.53 -0.74 3.26
N LEU A 83 2.43 -0.11 3.71
CA LEU A 83 2.23 0.28 5.11
C LEU A 83 2.22 -0.93 6.04
N ILE A 84 1.43 -1.97 5.73
CA ILE A 84 1.33 -3.20 6.54
C ILE A 84 2.71 -3.85 6.71
N LYS A 85 3.50 -3.88 5.63
CA LYS A 85 4.80 -4.57 5.63
C LYS A 85 5.91 -3.75 6.27
N ASN A 86 6.02 -2.47 5.93
CA ASN A 86 7.19 -1.67 6.28
C ASN A 86 6.96 -0.84 7.54
N PHE A 87 5.71 -0.52 7.88
CA PHE A 87 5.34 0.38 8.97
C PHE A 87 4.31 -0.26 9.90
N SER A 88 4.47 -1.56 10.20
CA SER A 88 3.44 -2.33 10.91
C SER A 88 3.04 -1.76 12.28
N ASP A 89 3.95 -1.04 12.95
CA ASP A 89 3.70 -0.39 14.24
C ASP A 89 2.79 0.85 14.13
N TYR A 90 2.74 1.47 12.96
CA TYR A 90 1.98 2.70 12.68
C TYR A 90 0.79 2.45 11.75
N ALA A 91 0.76 1.31 11.05
CA ALA A 91 -0.24 1.01 10.02
C ALA A 91 -1.64 0.68 10.57
N LEU A 92 -1.83 0.51 11.89
CA LEU A 92 -3.10 0.05 12.44
C LEU A 92 -4.27 0.98 12.08
N GLU A 93 -4.18 2.26 12.40
CA GLU A 93 -5.26 3.21 12.14
C GLU A 93 -5.46 3.50 10.64
N PRO A 94 -4.41 3.70 9.81
CA PRO A 94 -4.59 3.87 8.37
C PRO A 94 -5.30 2.68 7.70
N ILE A 95 -4.92 1.45 8.06
CA ILE A 95 -5.52 0.24 7.48
C ILE A 95 -6.94 0.04 7.99
N LYS A 96 -7.20 0.31 9.27
CA LYS A 96 -8.55 0.29 9.83
C LYS A 96 -9.48 1.29 9.14
N TRP A 97 -8.99 2.50 8.88
CA TRP A 97 -9.73 3.52 8.13
C TRP A 97 -10.00 3.04 6.69
N ALA A 98 -8.98 2.53 5.99
CA ALA A 98 -9.14 2.03 4.63
C ALA A 98 -10.17 0.91 4.55
N LEU A 99 -10.14 -0.06 5.46
CA LEU A 99 -11.15 -1.11 5.50
C LEU A 99 -12.57 -0.56 5.68
N GLN A 100 -12.73 0.51 6.47
CA GLN A 100 -14.05 1.09 6.74
C GLN A 100 -14.61 1.90 5.56
N TYR A 101 -13.77 2.56 4.78
CA TYR A 101 -14.21 3.56 3.80
C TYR A 101 -13.86 3.25 2.33
N GLU A 102 -12.93 2.33 2.08
CA GLU A 102 -12.61 1.88 0.72
C GLU A 102 -13.82 1.15 0.11
N LYS A 103 -14.08 1.43 -1.17
CA LYS A 103 -15.17 0.83 -1.93
C LYS A 103 -14.70 -0.08 -3.05
N SER A 104 -13.41 -0.03 -3.39
CA SER A 104 -12.85 -0.89 -4.41
C SER A 104 -12.53 -2.27 -3.84
N GLU A 105 -13.18 -3.30 -4.42
CA GLU A 105 -12.87 -4.70 -4.14
C GLU A 105 -11.39 -5.01 -4.38
N THR A 106 -10.80 -4.49 -5.46
CA THR A 106 -9.39 -4.68 -5.79
C THR A 106 -8.46 -4.15 -4.68
N SER A 107 -8.74 -2.96 -4.15
CA SER A 107 -7.94 -2.36 -3.07
C SER A 107 -8.08 -3.17 -1.77
N ILE A 108 -9.31 -3.54 -1.41
CA ILE A 108 -9.60 -4.34 -0.21
C ILE A 108 -8.99 -5.74 -0.32
N GLU A 109 -9.04 -6.37 -1.49
CA GLU A 109 -8.43 -7.68 -1.75
C GLU A 109 -6.92 -7.64 -1.46
N LEU A 110 -6.23 -6.60 -1.92
CA LEU A 110 -4.81 -6.41 -1.64
C LEU A 110 -4.53 -6.22 -0.15
N ILE A 111 -5.39 -5.47 0.55
CA ILE A 111 -5.30 -5.27 2.01
C ILE A 111 -5.48 -6.61 2.74
N ILE A 112 -6.54 -7.36 2.44
CA ILE A 112 -6.83 -8.67 3.05
C ILE A 112 -5.65 -9.61 2.85
N LYS A 113 -5.15 -9.76 1.61
CA LYS A 113 -4.01 -10.62 1.30
C LYS A 113 -2.74 -10.22 2.06
N ALA A 114 -2.55 -8.93 2.35
CA ALA A 114 -1.42 -8.46 3.14
C ALA A 114 -1.62 -8.73 4.64
N LEU A 115 -2.84 -8.54 5.15
CA LEU A 115 -3.19 -8.84 6.54
C LEU A 115 -3.15 -10.34 6.87
N GLU A 116 -3.51 -11.22 5.93
CA GLU A 116 -3.38 -12.67 6.13
C GLU A 116 -1.93 -13.11 6.34
N LYS A 117 -1.00 -12.41 5.67
CA LYS A 117 0.44 -12.70 5.65
C LYS A 117 1.25 -11.96 6.71
N THR A 118 0.63 -11.06 7.47
CA THR A 118 1.37 -10.29 8.49
C THR A 118 1.50 -11.10 9.78
N ASP A 119 2.66 -10.98 10.43
CA ASP A 119 2.92 -11.52 11.77
C ASP A 119 2.43 -10.58 12.89
N ASN A 120 2.09 -9.34 12.55
CA ASN A 120 1.56 -8.37 13.50
C ASN A 120 0.11 -8.72 13.86
N LEU A 121 -0.09 -9.28 15.05
CA LEU A 121 -1.41 -9.75 15.52
C LEU A 121 -2.46 -8.63 15.58
N LYS A 122 -2.08 -7.39 15.89
CA LYS A 122 -3.02 -6.26 15.93
C LYS A 122 -3.53 -5.96 14.53
N LEU A 123 -2.65 -5.91 13.53
CA LEU A 123 -3.05 -5.75 12.13
C LEU A 123 -3.89 -6.93 11.65
N LYS A 124 -3.43 -8.16 11.90
CA LYS A 124 -4.16 -9.37 11.50
C LYS A 124 -5.58 -9.43 12.07
N SER A 125 -5.79 -8.90 13.28
CA SER A 125 -7.12 -8.83 13.90
C SER A 125 -8.13 -7.98 13.11
N LEU A 126 -7.68 -7.06 12.25
CA LEU A 126 -8.55 -6.23 11.40
C LEU A 126 -9.31 -7.04 10.35
N LEU A 127 -8.87 -8.27 10.01
CA LEU A 127 -9.61 -9.16 9.11
C LEU A 127 -11.05 -9.43 9.60
N LYS A 128 -11.28 -9.39 10.91
CA LYS A 128 -12.61 -9.56 11.51
C LYS A 128 -13.59 -8.43 11.19
N ARG A 129 -13.12 -7.32 10.62
CA ARG A 129 -13.94 -6.17 10.23
C ARG A 129 -14.53 -6.31 8.83
N VAL A 130 -14.04 -7.26 8.03
CA VAL A 130 -14.49 -7.46 6.65
C VAL A 130 -15.12 -8.83 6.54
N GLU A 131 -16.33 -8.89 6.00
CA GLU A 131 -16.93 -10.15 5.60
C GLU A 131 -16.45 -10.50 4.19
N TYR A 132 -15.67 -11.58 4.10
CA TYR A 132 -15.18 -12.09 2.83
C TYR A 132 -15.11 -13.61 2.84
N VAL A 133 -15.17 -14.20 1.66
CA VAL A 133 -15.03 -15.65 1.45
C VAL A 133 -13.92 -15.92 0.45
N VAL A 134 -13.09 -16.91 0.73
CA VAL A 134 -12.10 -17.40 -0.24
C VAL A 134 -12.67 -18.63 -0.94
N PHE A 135 -12.85 -18.55 -2.26
CA PHE A 135 -13.29 -19.67 -3.09
C PHE A 135 -12.35 -19.80 -4.29
N GLU A 136 -11.79 -20.98 -4.51
CA GLU A 136 -10.80 -21.24 -5.58
C GLU A 136 -9.63 -20.24 -5.61
N GLY A 137 -9.18 -19.81 -4.43
CA GLY A 137 -8.06 -18.84 -4.29
C GLY A 137 -8.42 -17.39 -4.65
N LYS A 138 -9.69 -17.09 -4.91
CA LYS A 138 -10.22 -15.73 -5.12
C LYS A 138 -11.01 -15.26 -3.90
N ILE A 139 -10.90 -13.97 -3.59
CA ILE A 139 -11.67 -13.33 -2.52
C ILE A 139 -12.99 -12.84 -3.12
N PHE A 140 -14.08 -13.15 -2.44
CA PHE A 140 -15.43 -12.70 -2.76
C PHE A 140 -16.00 -11.91 -1.59
N PHE A 141 -16.79 -10.89 -1.90
CA PHE A 141 -17.49 -10.04 -0.94
C PHE A 141 -19.00 -10.29 -1.06
N PRO A 142 -19.60 -11.18 -0.23
CA PRO A 142 -20.99 -11.63 -0.40
C PRO A 142 -22.03 -10.50 -0.38
N TYR A 143 -21.72 -9.40 0.31
CA TYR A 143 -22.58 -8.22 0.45
C TYR A 143 -21.94 -6.96 -0.17
N GLY A 144 -20.94 -7.13 -1.05
CA GLY A 144 -20.07 -6.07 -1.53
C GLY A 144 -19.08 -5.59 -0.45
N THR A 145 -18.38 -4.48 -0.73
CA THR A 145 -17.36 -3.93 0.17
C THR A 145 -17.92 -3.10 1.33
N HIS A 146 -19.24 -2.93 1.39
CA HIS A 146 -19.90 -2.18 2.45
C HIS A 146 -19.87 -2.97 3.76
N GLN A 147 -19.23 -2.42 4.79
CA GLN A 147 -19.11 -3.09 6.08
C GLN A 147 -20.34 -2.88 6.96
N ASN A 148 -20.73 -3.95 7.65
CA ASN A 148 -21.73 -3.91 8.72
C ASN A 148 -21.25 -2.96 9.83
N MET A 149 -21.84 -1.76 9.89
CA MET A 149 -21.65 -0.85 11.01
C MET A 149 -22.33 -1.47 12.24
N ASN A 150 -21.58 -2.20 13.06
CA ASN A 150 -21.98 -2.39 14.44
C ASN A 150 -21.85 -1.03 15.15
N LEU A 151 -22.93 -0.26 15.09
CA LEU A 151 -23.20 0.88 15.96
C LEU A 151 -23.49 0.34 17.37
N SER A 152 -22.46 -0.14 18.06
CA SER A 152 -22.51 -0.40 19.49
C SER A 152 -21.31 0.27 20.14
N SER A 153 -21.50 1.57 20.40
CA SER A 153 -20.86 2.31 21.49
C SER A 153 -21.69 2.12 22.76
#